data_AF-A0A924C557-F1
#
_entry.id   AF-A0A924C557-F1
#
_cell.length_a   1.000
_cell.length_b   1.000
_cell.length_c   1.000
_cell.angle_alpha   90.00
_cell.angle_beta   90.00
_cell.angle_gamma   90.00
#
_symmetry.space_group_name_H-M   'P 1'
#
loop_
_entity.id
_entity.type
_entity.pdbx_description
1 polymer ?
#
loop_
_entity_poly.entity_id
_entity_poly.type
_entity_poly.pdbx_seq_one_letter_code
_entity_poly.pdbx_strand_id
1 'polypeptide(L)'
;RDQILGNRQEPELQALLAKTYAAQGKQALQHMALAESYAREGGTQRALDQLIIARRASDASFYDQSVIDARERELRALRRDELLEEKTAR
;
A
#
# COMPACT_ATOMS: atom_id res chain seq x y z
N ARG A 1 24.75 -10.82 10.55
CA ARG A 1 23.57 -11.46 9.91
C ARG A 1 22.34 -10.93 10.65
N ASP A 2 22.01 -9.63 10.49
CA ASP A 2 20.97 -8.95 11.30
C ASP A 2 20.02 -8.06 10.47
N GLN A 3 19.95 -8.23 9.15
CA GLN A 3 19.05 -7.45 8.29
C GLN A 3 17.62 -8.02 8.17
N ILE A 4 17.34 -9.16 8.80
CA ILE A 4 16.05 -9.86 8.67
C ILE A 4 15.01 -9.39 9.69
N LEU A 5 15.43 -8.77 10.79
CA LEU A 5 14.52 -8.29 11.84
C LEU A 5 13.85 -6.94 11.49
N GLY A 6 14.48 -6.11 10.66
CA GLY A 6 13.87 -4.86 10.18
C GLY A 6 12.72 -5.09 9.20
N ASN A 7 12.92 -5.94 8.20
CA ASN A 7 11.93 -6.18 7.14
C ASN A 7 10.67 -6.93 7.60
N ARG A 8 10.76 -7.80 8.61
CA ARG A 8 9.58 -8.54 9.13
C ARG A 8 8.63 -7.68 9.94
N GLN A 9 9.11 -6.59 10.53
CA GLN A 9 8.29 -5.71 11.36
C GLN A 9 7.50 -4.70 10.53
N GLU A 10 7.87 -4.46 9.27
CA GLU A 10 7.27 -3.40 8.47
C GLU A 10 5.79 -3.64 8.11
N PRO A 11 5.32 -4.85 7.73
CA PRO A 11 3.89 -5.07 7.46
C PRO A 11 3.04 -4.94 8.72
N GLU A 12 3.47 -5.55 9.83
CA GLU A 12 2.76 -5.45 11.12
C GLU A 12 2.73 -4.01 11.64
N LEU A 13 3.82 -3.26 11.43
CA LEU A 13 3.89 -1.83 11.74
C LEU A 13 2.90 -1.02 10.88
N GLN A 14 2.82 -1.28 9.58
CA GLN A 14 1.87 -0.62 8.68
C GLN A 14 0.41 -0.95 9.07
N ALA A 15 0.13 -2.20 9.43
CA ALA A 15 -1.18 -2.59 9.94
C ALA A 15 -1.52 -1.90 11.27
N LEU A 16 -0.56 -1.74 12.18
CA LEU A 16 -0.74 -0.99 13.42
C LEU A 16 -0.96 0.51 13.16
N LEU A 17 -0.21 1.08 12.21
CA LEU A 17 -0.34 2.46 11.79
C LEU A 17 -1.74 2.72 11.19
N ALA A 18 -2.23 1.80 10.35
CA ALA A 18 -3.59 1.85 9.82
C ALA A 18 -4.65 1.87 10.94
N LYS A 19 -4.52 0.99 11.94
CA LYS A 19 -5.42 0.98 13.11
C LYS A 19 -5.36 2.30 13.88
N THR A 20 -4.17 2.87 14.01
CA THR A 20 -3.97 4.16 14.71
C THR A 20 -4.62 5.31 13.95
N TYR A 21 -4.49 5.35 12.63
CA TYR A 21 -5.16 6.35 11.80
C TYR A 21 -6.69 6.19 11.79
N ALA A 22 -7.18 4.94 11.79
CA ALA A 22 -8.60 4.65 11.93
C ALA A 22 -9.17 5.23 13.24
N ALA A 23 -8.47 5.01 14.36
CA ALA A 23 -8.86 5.55 15.65
C ALA A 23 -8.85 7.09 15.70
N GLN A 24 -8.05 7.74 14.84
CA GLN A 24 -8.01 9.21 14.69
C GLN A 24 -9.02 9.75 13.67
N GLY A 25 -9.78 8.89 12.98
CA GLY A 25 -10.68 9.29 11.89
C GLY A 25 -9.96 9.71 10.61
N LYS A 26 -8.67 9.39 10.46
CA LYS A 26 -7.84 9.76 9.30
C LYS A 26 -7.93 8.67 8.22
N GLN A 27 -8.99 8.72 7.41
CA GLN A 27 -9.32 7.68 6.43
C GLN A 27 -8.28 7.58 5.31
N ALA A 28 -7.83 8.70 4.75
CA ALA A 28 -6.80 8.69 3.70
C ALA A 28 -5.54 7.94 4.16
N LEU A 29 -4.99 8.34 5.31
CA LEU A 29 -3.75 7.76 5.86
C LEU A 29 -3.92 6.31 6.32
N GLN A 30 -5.10 5.95 6.86
CA GLN A 30 -5.43 4.56 7.19
C GLN A 30 -5.30 3.65 5.96
N HIS A 31 -5.93 4.05 4.86
CA HIS A 31 -5.94 3.25 3.64
C HIS A 31 -4.58 3.25 2.92
N MET A 32 -3.81 4.34 3.00
CA MET A 32 -2.42 4.34 2.53
C MET A 32 -1.55 3.33 3.29
N ALA A 33 -1.66 3.27 4.63
CA ALA A 33 -0.91 2.31 5.43
C ALA A 33 -1.32 0.85 5.12
N LEU A 34 -2.61 0.59 4.91
CA LEU A 34 -3.10 -0.73 4.46
C LEU A 34 -2.56 -1.10 3.08
N ALA A 35 -2.47 -0.13 2.16
CA ALA A 35 -1.88 -0.36 0.84
C ALA A 35 -0.42 -0.83 0.95
N GLU A 36 0.38 -0.17 1.78
CA GLU A 36 1.78 -0.55 2.01
C GLU A 36 1.92 -1.94 2.65
N SER A 37 1.07 -2.26 3.62
CA SER A 37 1.04 -3.60 4.21
C SER A 37 0.77 -4.68 3.16
N TYR A 38 -0.28 -4.49 2.34
CA TYR A 38 -0.61 -5.47 1.29
C TYR A 38 0.45 -5.56 0.20
N ALA A 39 1.07 -4.45 -0.20
CA ALA A 39 2.13 -4.46 -1.20
C ALA A 39 3.33 -5.31 -0.73
N ARG A 40 3.71 -5.21 0.56
CA ARG A 40 4.80 -6.01 1.14
C ARG A 40 4.46 -7.49 1.26
N GLU A 41 3.20 -7.83 1.44
CA GLU A 41 2.69 -9.21 1.45
C GLU A 41 2.55 -9.82 0.05
N GLY A 42 2.91 -9.09 -1.03
CA GLY A 42 2.73 -9.51 -2.42
C GLY A 42 1.28 -9.36 -2.92
N GLY A 43 0.41 -8.74 -2.15
CA GLY A 43 -0.97 -8.45 -2.50
C GLY A 43 -1.12 -7.20 -3.37
N THR A 44 -0.40 -7.11 -4.50
CA THR A 44 -0.30 -5.89 -5.33
C THR A 44 -1.67 -5.34 -5.75
N GLN A 45 -2.62 -6.20 -6.14
CA GLN A 45 -3.99 -5.76 -6.46
C GLN A 45 -4.73 -5.21 -5.23
N ARG A 46 -4.61 -5.88 -4.08
CA ARG A 46 -5.26 -5.43 -2.83
C ARG A 46 -4.71 -4.10 -2.37
N ALA A 47 -3.41 -3.86 -2.58
CA ALA A 47 -2.77 -2.58 -2.30
C ALA A 47 -3.34 -1.46 -3.19
N LEU A 48 -3.49 -1.71 -4.50
CA LEU A 48 -4.12 -0.75 -5.43
C LEU A 48 -5.56 -0.41 -5.02
N ASP A 49 -6.34 -1.40 -4.58
CA ASP A 49 -7.71 -1.17 -4.13
C ASP A 49 -7.75 -0.25 -2.90
N GLN A 50 -6.80 -0.40 -1.97
CA GLN A 50 -6.68 0.50 -0.82
C GLN A 50 -6.31 1.92 -1.22
N LEU A 51 -5.40 2.11 -2.18
CA LEU A 51 -5.04 3.44 -2.69
C LEU A 51 -6.23 4.15 -3.36
N ILE A 52 -7.11 3.41 -4.05
CA ILE A 52 -8.34 3.98 -4.61
C ILE A 52 -9.27 4.50 -3.52
N ILE A 53 -9.38 3.79 -2.39
CA ILE A 53 -10.19 4.24 -1.25
C ILE A 53 -9.54 5.47 -0.61
N ALA A 54 -8.22 5.44 -0.37
CA ALA A 54 -7.48 6.57 0.17
C ALA A 54 -7.66 7.84 -0.68
N ARG A 55 -7.60 7.72 -2.01
CA ARG A 55 -7.75 8.85 -2.94
C ARG A 55 -9.15 9.48 -2.88
N ARG A 56 -10.18 8.68 -2.60
CA ARG A 56 -11.57 9.13 -2.52
C ARG A 56 -11.95 9.65 -1.13
N ALA A 57 -11.07 9.51 -0.15
CA ALA A 57 -11.34 9.95 1.21
C ALA A 57 -11.42 11.49 1.27
N SER A 58 -12.42 12.01 1.97
CA SER A 58 -12.67 13.45 2.05
C SER A 58 -11.59 14.22 2.82
N ASP A 59 -10.78 13.51 3.61
CA ASP A 59 -9.69 14.05 4.41
C ASP A 59 -8.33 13.98 3.71
N ALA A 60 -8.26 13.48 2.46
CA ALA A 60 -7.02 13.43 1.69
C ALA A 60 -6.58 14.84 1.26
N SER A 61 -5.43 15.29 1.75
CA SER A 61 -4.83 16.55 1.35
C SER A 61 -4.23 16.47 -0.07
N PHE A 62 -3.89 17.62 -0.66
CA PHE A 62 -3.18 17.64 -1.95
C PHE A 62 -1.84 16.86 -1.91
N TYR A 63 -1.16 16.89 -0.77
CA TYR A 63 0.05 16.10 -0.56
C TYR A 63 -0.26 14.60 -0.58
N ASP A 64 -1.29 14.17 0.15
CA ASP A 64 -1.70 12.76 0.19
C ASP A 64 -2.08 12.26 -1.20
N GLN A 65 -2.85 13.05 -1.97
CA GLN A 65 -3.21 12.75 -3.35
C GLN A 65 -1.96 12.54 -4.23
N SER A 66 -0.96 13.42 -4.10
CA SER A 66 0.29 13.33 -4.85
C SER A 66 1.09 12.06 -4.50
N VAL A 67 1.13 11.70 -3.21
CA VAL A 67 1.78 10.47 -2.74
C VAL A 67 1.03 9.23 -3.24
N ILE A 68 -0.30 9.23 -3.16
CA ILE A 68 -1.15 8.14 -3.64
C ILE A 68 -0.95 7.92 -5.14
N ASP A 69 -0.95 8.98 -5.95
CA ASP A 69 -0.77 8.87 -7.40
C ASP A 69 0.63 8.34 -7.77
N ALA A 70 1.68 8.77 -7.06
CA ALA A 70 3.01 8.23 -7.24
C ALA A 70 3.04 6.72 -6.94
N ARG A 71 2.46 6.32 -5.82
CA ARG A 71 2.46 4.91 -5.40
C ARG A 71 1.58 4.02 -6.28
N GLU A 72 0.42 4.51 -6.73
CA GLU A 72 -0.42 3.79 -7.70
C GLU A 72 0.34 3.50 -9.00
N ARG A 73 1.14 4.45 -9.50
CA ARG A 73 1.95 4.23 -10.71
C ARG A 73 2.98 3.12 -10.51
N GLU A 74 3.66 3.11 -9.37
CA GLU A 74 4.64 2.07 -9.02
C GLU A 74 3.98 0.68 -8.94
N LEU A 75 2.89 0.55 -8.18
CA LEU A 75 2.22 -0.74 -7.99
C LEU A 75 1.57 -1.25 -9.28
N ARG A 76 1.07 -0.35 -10.15
CA ARG A 76 0.58 -0.74 -11.48
C ARG A 76 1.71 -1.25 -12.36
N ALA A 77 2.93 -0.72 -12.24
CA ALA A 77 4.08 -1.24 -12.97
C ALA A 77 4.42 -2.65 -12.48
N LEU A 78 4.57 -2.81 -11.16
CA LEU A 78 4.81 -4.11 -10.54
C LEU A 78 3.77 -5.16 -10.97
N ARG A 79 2.47 -4.81 -10.92
CA ARG A 79 1.40 -5.76 -11.31
C ARG A 79 1.48 -6.18 -12.78
N ARG A 80 1.91 -5.28 -13.68
CA ARG A 80 2.10 -5.64 -15.09
C ARG A 80 3.24 -6.63 -15.25
N ASP A 81 4.34 -6.41 -14.55
CA ASP A 81 5.52 -7.28 -14.59
C ASP A 81 5.17 -8.67 -14.04
N GLU A 82 4.51 -8.75 -12.89
CA GLU A 82 3.97 -10.00 -12.32
C GLU A 82 3.10 -10.77 -13.34
N LEU A 83 2.17 -10.08 -14.00
CA LEU A 83 1.28 -10.70 -14.99
C LEU A 83 2.02 -11.18 -16.25
N LEU A 84 3.13 -10.54 -16.62
CA LEU A 84 3.97 -11.00 -17.72
C LEU A 84 4.75 -12.24 -17.31
N GLU A 85 5.34 -12.26 -16.12
CA GLU A 85 6.01 -13.44 -15.56
C GLU A 85 5.07 -14.64 -15.42
N GLU A 86 3.85 -14.42 -14.91
CA GLU A 86 2.81 -15.46 -14.81
C GLU A 86 2.44 -16.05 -16.18
N LYS A 87 2.53 -15.27 -17.26
CA LYS A 87 2.25 -15.72 -18.63
C LYS A 87 3.42 -16.48 -19.25
N THR A 88 4.65 -16.04 -19.00
CA THR A 88 5.86 -16.69 -19.55
C THR A 88 6.25 -17.96 -18.82
N ALA A 89 5.80 -18.12 -17.56
CA ALA A 89 6.02 -19.31 -16.76
C ALA A 89 5.00 -20.46 -17.01
N ARG A 90 3.97 -20.23 -17.84
CA ARG A 90 2.97 -21.22 -18.25
C ARG A 90 3.33 -21.84 -19.59
#